data_AF-A0A139JQC6-F1
#
_entry.id   AF-A0A139JQC6-F1
#
_cell.length_a   1.000
_cell.length_b   1.000
_cell.length_c   1.000
_cell.angle_alpha   90.00
_cell.angle_beta   90.00
_cell.angle_gamma   90.00
#
_symmetry.space_group_name_H-M   'P 1'
#
loop_
_entity.id
_entity.type
_entity.pdbx_description
1 polymer ?
#
loop_
_entity_poly.entity_id
_entity_poly.type
_entity_poly.pdbx_seq_one_letter_code
_entity_poly.pdbx_strand_id
1 'polypeptide(L)'
;MSEESLSSSFFQKNSQNILIISIFIIFLSATSLIIYLFLLEKESFEIKNIINQKDNINQPIKPFTNSIVNKTFIKTLPDGTIEEYNNVNEELIKRTIPGKKIEEFINNKKYKETIFDSKQKNKIQEILIYDTETNELSKKIIPNIKIEEFAQNNKIKETIFNPQQPNIIEEILEYDAKNGQLKKRQNFQRIQEFGPNMKLIKNIEIDEKTRNHKKISEYDDKERIIKEKGYRPDLNTLEYMKKFIYNQQNEQITIEENNFKEDGKITKTTIFDEKTKKPKTIFKYNDKERIIEEKGYKPDSNTLEYMKKFIYNQQNIQMTSESTQYKKDGKILKTTIFDTKTKKPKIILEYDNKERIIEEKGYRLDLNTLEYIKKFIYNKQDVKIILEQSNYKEDGKTIEETIQFNEEGAVKNIINIKTIKQNNNDKYIEKNNN
;
A
#
# COMPACT_ATOMS: atom_id res chain seq x y z
N MET A 1 37.51 10.16 6.90
CA MET A 1 36.52 10.63 5.92
C MET A 1 35.52 11.46 6.70
N SER A 2 35.46 12.76 6.38
CA SER A 2 34.90 13.81 7.22
C SER A 2 33.38 13.78 7.32
N GLU A 3 32.88 14.03 8.54
CA GLU A 3 31.47 14.21 8.91
C GLU A 3 30.78 15.36 8.16
N GLU A 4 31.54 16.20 7.44
CA GLU A 4 31.01 17.30 6.61
C GLU A 4 30.31 16.84 5.32
N SER A 5 30.51 15.59 4.88
CA SER A 5 29.86 15.07 3.66
C SER A 5 28.43 14.54 3.88
N LEU A 6 28.07 14.20 5.12
CA LEU A 6 26.73 13.67 5.48
C LEU A 6 25.75 14.78 5.86
N SER A 7 26.22 15.90 6.44
CA SER A 7 25.34 17.02 6.78
C SER A 7 24.89 17.81 5.54
N SER A 8 25.74 17.96 4.52
CA SER A 8 25.40 18.72 3.32
C SER A 8 24.28 18.08 2.49
N SER A 9 24.25 16.74 2.36
CA SER A 9 23.18 16.04 1.62
C SER A 9 21.83 16.01 2.37
N PHE A 10 21.87 15.96 3.71
CA PHE A 10 20.66 15.97 4.55
C PHE A 10 20.03 17.37 4.63
N PHE A 11 20.86 18.43 4.71
CA PHE A 11 20.40 19.81 4.65
C PHE A 11 19.94 20.24 3.25
N GLN A 12 20.52 19.71 2.16
CA GLN A 12 20.03 19.97 0.80
C GLN A 12 18.64 19.35 0.54
N LYS A 13 18.38 18.12 1.02
CA LYS A 13 17.10 17.44 0.79
C LYS A 13 15.96 18.02 1.65
N ASN A 14 16.25 18.42 2.89
CA ASN A 14 15.27 19.10 3.75
C ASN A 14 15.04 20.55 3.33
N SER A 15 16.05 21.28 2.87
CA SER A 15 15.85 22.64 2.34
C SER A 15 15.02 22.63 1.05
N GLN A 16 15.19 21.65 0.15
CA GLN A 16 14.35 21.51 -1.05
C GLN A 16 12.89 21.17 -0.71
N ASN A 17 12.63 20.28 0.24
CA ASN A 17 11.27 19.96 0.66
C ASN A 17 10.58 21.13 1.41
N ILE A 18 11.32 21.86 2.24
CA ILE A 18 10.81 23.08 2.90
C ILE A 18 10.58 24.19 1.86
N LEU A 19 11.45 24.32 0.85
CA LEU A 19 11.27 25.28 -0.24
C LEU A 19 10.03 24.93 -1.09
N ILE A 20 9.80 23.66 -1.40
CA ILE A 20 8.63 23.20 -2.18
C ILE A 20 7.34 23.40 -1.38
N ILE A 21 7.32 23.08 -0.09
CA ILE A 21 6.14 23.31 0.78
C ILE A 21 5.90 24.81 0.98
N SER A 22 6.95 25.61 1.14
CA SER A 22 6.84 27.07 1.27
C SER A 22 6.36 27.71 -0.04
N ILE A 23 6.85 27.25 -1.20
CA ILE A 23 6.36 27.69 -2.51
C ILE A 23 4.90 27.28 -2.71
N PHE A 24 4.48 26.09 -2.27
CA PHE A 24 3.09 25.63 -2.37
C PHE A 24 2.14 26.40 -1.44
N ILE A 25 2.58 26.75 -0.22
CA ILE A 25 1.82 27.59 0.73
C ILE A 25 1.78 29.05 0.25
N ILE A 26 2.86 29.56 -0.36
CA ILE A 26 2.87 30.88 -1.02
C ILE A 26 1.94 30.86 -2.26
N PHE A 27 1.86 29.75 -3.01
CA PHE A 27 0.93 29.61 -4.15
C PHE A 27 -0.53 29.50 -3.71
N LEU A 28 -0.83 28.78 -2.62
CA LEU A 28 -2.18 28.70 -2.05
C LEU A 28 -2.62 30.02 -1.40
N SER A 29 -1.71 30.72 -0.72
CA SER A 29 -2.01 32.05 -0.17
C SER A 29 -2.09 33.12 -1.25
N ALA A 30 -1.30 33.05 -2.32
CA ALA A 30 -1.41 33.95 -3.47
C ALA A 30 -2.69 33.71 -4.28
N THR A 31 -3.13 32.47 -4.48
CA THR A 31 -4.40 32.19 -5.16
C THR A 31 -5.61 32.58 -4.32
N SER A 32 -5.55 32.42 -3.00
CA SER A 32 -6.59 32.93 -2.10
C SER A 32 -6.59 34.46 -1.99
N LEU A 33 -5.41 35.10 -1.99
CA LEU A 33 -5.27 36.57 -2.02
C LEU A 33 -5.69 37.16 -3.37
N ILE A 34 -5.44 36.48 -4.50
CA ILE A 34 -5.92 36.89 -5.83
C ILE A 34 -7.44 36.76 -5.91
N ILE A 35 -8.04 35.68 -5.37
CA ILE A 35 -9.50 35.53 -5.33
C ILE A 35 -10.13 36.57 -4.39
N TYR A 36 -9.50 36.88 -3.25
CA TYR A 36 -9.96 37.90 -2.30
C TYR A 36 -9.79 39.34 -2.85
N LEU A 37 -8.69 39.65 -3.51
CA LEU A 37 -8.47 40.93 -4.21
C LEU A 37 -9.42 41.10 -5.40
N PHE A 38 -9.70 40.02 -6.14
CA PHE A 38 -10.67 40.05 -7.25
C PHE A 38 -12.12 40.23 -6.77
N LEU A 39 -12.43 39.82 -5.53
CA LEU A 39 -13.72 40.07 -4.89
C LEU A 39 -13.81 41.50 -4.33
N LEU A 40 -12.74 42.04 -3.73
CA LEU A 40 -12.67 43.41 -3.22
C LEU A 40 -12.61 44.48 -4.33
N GLU A 41 -11.96 44.20 -5.45
CA GLU A 41 -11.90 45.10 -6.60
C GLU A 41 -13.29 45.23 -7.26
N LYS A 42 -14.11 44.17 -7.20
CA LYS A 42 -15.49 44.19 -7.68
C LYS A 42 -16.45 44.97 -6.77
N GLU A 43 -16.31 44.87 -5.45
CA GLU A 43 -17.12 45.64 -4.49
C GLU A 43 -16.71 47.12 -4.40
N SER A 44 -15.42 47.45 -4.55
CA SER A 44 -14.95 48.84 -4.52
C SER A 44 -15.24 49.63 -5.80
N PHE A 45 -15.34 48.96 -6.96
CA PHE A 45 -15.71 49.59 -8.23
C PHE A 45 -17.21 49.92 -8.31
N GLU A 46 -18.07 49.13 -7.67
CA GLU A 46 -19.51 49.42 -7.59
C GLU A 46 -19.84 50.51 -6.55
N ILE A 47 -19.05 50.66 -5.47
CA ILE A 47 -19.31 51.69 -4.43
C ILE A 47 -18.70 53.07 -4.81
N LYS A 48 -17.59 53.15 -5.53
CA LYS A 48 -17.00 54.45 -5.95
C LYS A 48 -17.76 55.18 -7.06
N ASN A 49 -18.49 54.46 -7.91
CA ASN A 49 -19.27 55.07 -9.00
C ASN A 49 -20.64 55.61 -8.56
N ILE A 50 -21.11 55.26 -7.35
CA ILE A 50 -22.38 55.74 -6.81
C ILE A 50 -22.20 57.01 -5.94
N ILE A 51 -20.98 57.31 -5.45
CA ILE A 51 -20.74 58.41 -4.50
C ILE A 51 -20.31 59.74 -5.17
N ASN A 52 -19.81 59.75 -6.41
CA ASN A 52 -19.25 60.97 -7.04
C ASN A 52 -20.20 61.77 -7.98
N GLN A 53 -21.53 61.62 -7.86
CA GLN A 53 -22.51 62.40 -8.66
C GLN A 53 -23.32 63.44 -7.85
N LYS A 54 -22.71 64.06 -6.84
CA LYS A 54 -23.20 65.32 -6.29
C LYS A 54 -22.00 66.24 -6.05
N ASP A 55 -21.78 67.17 -6.98
CA ASP A 55 -21.53 68.60 -6.70
C ASP A 55 -20.91 69.34 -7.91
N ASN A 56 -21.60 70.43 -8.32
CA ASN A 56 -21.14 71.67 -8.99
C ASN A 56 -20.56 71.61 -10.43
N ILE A 57 -21.21 72.18 -11.46
CA ILE A 57 -21.40 73.62 -11.83
C ILE A 57 -20.10 74.31 -12.32
N ASN A 58 -20.11 74.68 -13.61
CA ASN A 58 -19.30 75.66 -14.39
C ASN A 58 -17.90 75.26 -14.96
N GLN A 59 -17.79 75.45 -16.29
CA GLN A 59 -16.63 75.32 -17.22
C GLN A 59 -15.49 76.38 -16.96
N PRO A 60 -14.29 76.41 -17.62
CA PRO A 60 -13.84 75.72 -18.87
C PRO A 60 -12.38 75.14 -18.95
N ILE A 61 -12.27 74.03 -19.71
CA ILE A 61 -11.30 73.64 -20.79
C ILE A 61 -9.75 73.77 -20.63
N LYS A 62 -9.09 72.57 -20.52
CA LYS A 62 -7.85 72.00 -21.15
C LYS A 62 -6.46 72.68 -20.98
N PRO A 63 -5.30 71.94 -20.99
CA PRO A 63 -4.99 70.83 -21.92
C PRO A 63 -4.10 69.65 -21.42
N PHE A 64 -3.95 68.66 -22.33
CA PHE A 64 -3.05 67.48 -22.34
C PHE A 64 -3.41 66.32 -21.39
N THR A 65 -3.33 65.03 -21.73
CA THR A 65 -2.65 64.26 -22.81
C THR A 65 -3.32 62.88 -22.89
N ASN A 66 -3.17 62.17 -24.01
CA ASN A 66 -3.69 60.82 -24.31
C ASN A 66 -3.77 59.84 -23.12
N SER A 67 -4.99 59.43 -22.79
CA SER A 67 -5.30 58.15 -22.15
C SER A 67 -6.39 57.50 -23.01
N ILE A 68 -6.09 56.37 -23.62
CA ILE A 68 -7.05 55.57 -24.39
C ILE A 68 -8.04 55.00 -23.38
N VAL A 69 -9.14 55.72 -23.17
CA VAL A 69 -10.32 55.21 -22.48
C VAL A 69 -11.01 54.29 -23.49
N ASN A 70 -10.98 52.98 -23.26
CA ASN A 70 -11.93 52.04 -23.87
C ASN A 70 -13.33 52.45 -23.41
N LYS A 71 -13.93 53.42 -24.10
CA LYS A 71 -15.34 53.73 -23.93
C LYS A 71 -16.11 52.52 -24.45
N THR A 72 -17.12 52.08 -23.73
CA THR A 72 -18.16 51.19 -24.28
C THR A 72 -19.36 52.05 -24.68
N PHE A 73 -20.22 51.55 -25.56
CA PHE A 73 -21.48 52.18 -25.90
C PHE A 73 -22.61 51.21 -25.60
N ILE A 74 -23.71 51.77 -25.08
CA ILE A 74 -24.83 50.99 -24.56
C ILE A 74 -26.03 51.22 -25.47
N LYS A 75 -26.67 50.13 -25.89
CA LYS A 75 -27.91 50.11 -26.67
C LYS A 75 -29.02 49.46 -25.84
N THR A 76 -30.16 50.11 -25.73
CA THR A 76 -31.36 49.52 -25.10
C THR A 76 -32.37 49.16 -26.18
N LEU A 77 -32.80 47.90 -26.21
CA LEU A 77 -33.77 47.37 -27.16
C LEU A 77 -35.21 47.61 -26.66
N PRO A 78 -36.22 47.57 -27.56
CA PRO A 78 -37.63 47.80 -27.19
C PRO A 78 -38.20 46.83 -26.13
N ASP A 79 -37.63 45.64 -26.02
CA ASP A 79 -37.99 44.63 -25.02
C ASP A 79 -37.33 44.85 -23.64
N GLY A 80 -36.55 45.93 -23.50
CA GLY A 80 -35.80 46.27 -22.28
C GLY A 80 -34.45 45.58 -22.17
N THR A 81 -34.02 44.81 -23.17
CA THR A 81 -32.68 44.21 -23.21
C THR A 81 -31.61 45.29 -23.39
N ILE A 82 -30.52 45.20 -22.61
CA ILE A 82 -29.39 46.15 -22.65
C ILE A 82 -28.19 45.45 -23.28
N GLU A 83 -27.64 46.01 -24.36
CA GLU A 83 -26.44 45.53 -25.06
C GLU A 83 -25.29 46.53 -24.89
N GLU A 84 -24.11 46.05 -24.53
CA GLU A 84 -22.89 46.83 -24.36
C GLU A 84 -21.84 46.39 -25.38
N TYR A 85 -21.27 47.36 -26.09
CA TYR A 85 -20.33 47.14 -27.20
C TYR A 85 -18.99 47.81 -26.93
N ASN A 86 -17.93 47.25 -27.51
CA ASN A 86 -16.61 47.85 -27.56
C ASN A 86 -16.61 49.03 -28.55
N ASN A 87 -16.18 50.24 -28.15
CA ASN A 87 -16.19 51.38 -29.08
C ASN A 87 -15.11 51.35 -30.16
N VAL A 88 -14.15 50.43 -30.08
CA VAL A 88 -13.06 50.34 -31.06
C VAL A 88 -13.43 49.45 -32.23
N ASN A 89 -13.96 48.26 -31.95
CA ASN A 89 -14.27 47.24 -32.96
C ASN A 89 -15.77 46.92 -33.08
N GLU A 90 -16.63 47.64 -32.34
CA GLU A 90 -18.10 47.48 -32.33
C GLU A 90 -18.57 46.06 -31.99
N GLU A 91 -17.71 45.25 -31.36
CA GLU A 91 -18.07 43.91 -30.93
C GLU A 91 -18.95 43.94 -29.68
N LEU A 92 -19.94 43.05 -29.63
CA LEU A 92 -20.78 42.87 -28.44
C LEU A 92 -19.90 42.33 -27.31
N ILE A 93 -19.94 42.98 -26.14
CA ILE A 93 -19.23 42.56 -24.92
C ILE A 93 -20.21 41.93 -23.94
N LYS A 94 -21.42 42.49 -23.81
CA LYS A 94 -22.38 42.05 -22.79
C LYS A 94 -23.82 42.29 -23.24
N ARG A 95 -24.72 41.35 -22.94
CA ARG A 95 -26.17 41.49 -23.09
C ARG A 95 -26.87 41.19 -21.77
N THR A 96 -27.67 42.12 -21.26
CA THR A 96 -28.44 41.95 -20.04
C THR A 96 -29.93 41.88 -20.38
N ILE A 97 -30.56 40.75 -20.06
CA ILE A 97 -32.00 40.54 -20.17
C ILE A 97 -32.59 40.63 -18.76
N PRO A 98 -33.26 41.74 -18.41
CA PRO A 98 -33.66 42.04 -17.04
C PRO A 98 -34.44 40.90 -16.36
N GLY A 99 -34.00 40.52 -15.17
CA GLY A 99 -34.63 39.48 -14.35
C GLY A 99 -34.59 38.07 -14.93
N LYS A 100 -33.86 37.85 -16.05
CA LYS A 100 -33.71 36.53 -16.68
C LYS A 100 -32.25 36.10 -16.71
N LYS A 101 -31.39 36.85 -17.41
CA LYS A 101 -29.99 36.46 -17.61
C LYS A 101 -29.07 37.60 -18.05
N ILE A 102 -27.77 37.39 -17.87
CA ILE A 102 -26.68 38.21 -18.43
C ILE A 102 -25.80 37.30 -19.29
N GLU A 103 -25.50 37.71 -20.52
CA GLU A 103 -24.57 37.04 -21.44
C GLU A 103 -23.33 37.93 -21.62
N GLU A 104 -22.13 37.35 -21.62
CA GLU A 104 -20.86 38.04 -21.83
C GLU A 104 -20.12 37.40 -23.03
N PHE A 105 -19.45 38.23 -23.82
CA PHE A 105 -18.91 37.92 -25.14
C PHE A 105 -17.46 38.39 -25.29
N ILE A 106 -16.65 37.62 -26.02
CA ILE A 106 -15.30 37.96 -26.47
C ILE A 106 -15.22 37.57 -27.95
N ASN A 107 -14.75 38.48 -28.83
CA ASN A 107 -14.67 38.26 -30.28
C ASN A 107 -16.01 37.77 -30.86
N ASN A 108 -17.12 38.39 -30.45
CA ASN A 108 -18.50 38.01 -30.78
C ASN A 108 -18.92 36.57 -30.40
N LYS A 109 -18.12 35.85 -29.62
CA LYS A 109 -18.48 34.53 -29.09
C LYS A 109 -18.87 34.64 -27.63
N LYS A 110 -20.00 34.02 -27.27
CA LYS A 110 -20.48 33.97 -25.88
C LYS A 110 -19.52 33.11 -25.06
N TYR A 111 -18.94 33.65 -24.00
CA TYR A 111 -18.04 32.91 -23.11
C TYR A 111 -18.62 32.70 -21.71
N LYS A 112 -19.69 33.44 -21.35
CA LYS A 112 -20.33 33.31 -20.05
C LYS A 112 -21.80 33.71 -20.09
N GLU A 113 -22.63 33.00 -19.33
CA GLU A 113 -24.06 33.28 -19.15
C GLU A 113 -24.42 33.12 -17.66
N THR A 114 -25.02 34.14 -17.05
CA THR A 114 -25.50 34.13 -15.66
C THR A 114 -27.03 34.15 -15.68
N ILE A 115 -27.66 33.15 -15.07
CA ILE A 115 -29.11 32.95 -15.07
C ILE A 115 -29.66 33.22 -13.67
N PHE A 116 -30.76 33.98 -13.60
CA PHE A 116 -31.39 34.41 -12.35
C PHE A 116 -32.67 33.62 -12.07
N ASP A 117 -32.96 33.43 -10.78
CA ASP A 117 -34.17 32.77 -10.32
C ASP A 117 -35.41 33.62 -10.68
N SER A 118 -36.33 33.01 -11.45
CA SER A 118 -37.59 33.65 -11.88
C SER A 118 -38.48 34.14 -10.73
N LYS A 119 -38.39 33.52 -9.54
CA LYS A 119 -39.13 33.88 -8.32
C LYS A 119 -38.35 34.86 -7.44
N GLN A 120 -37.03 34.82 -7.50
CA GLN A 120 -36.12 35.69 -6.73
C GLN A 120 -35.15 36.40 -7.68
N LYS A 121 -35.61 37.49 -8.31
CA LYS A 121 -34.92 38.16 -9.44
C LYS A 121 -33.45 38.55 -9.21
N ASN A 122 -32.97 38.62 -7.96
CA ASN A 122 -31.59 38.95 -7.61
C ASN A 122 -30.74 37.75 -7.19
N LYS A 123 -31.31 36.53 -7.18
CA LYS A 123 -30.61 35.31 -6.82
C LYS A 123 -30.12 34.61 -8.07
N ILE A 124 -28.81 34.36 -8.13
CA ILE A 124 -28.20 33.59 -9.22
C ILE A 124 -28.62 32.12 -9.06
N GLN A 125 -29.23 31.57 -10.10
CA GLN A 125 -29.62 30.17 -10.19
C GLN A 125 -28.47 29.33 -10.74
N GLU A 126 -27.85 29.77 -11.83
CA GLU A 126 -26.72 29.08 -12.45
C GLU A 126 -25.82 30.05 -13.25
N ILE A 127 -24.55 29.69 -13.39
CA ILE A 127 -23.58 30.36 -14.27
C ILE A 127 -23.02 29.32 -15.23
N LEU A 128 -23.09 29.59 -16.52
CA LEU A 128 -22.54 28.76 -17.60
C LEU A 128 -21.32 29.48 -18.17
N ILE A 129 -20.24 28.74 -18.41
CA ILE A 129 -19.00 29.23 -19.01
C ILE A 129 -18.72 28.37 -20.23
N TYR A 130 -18.36 29.01 -21.33
CA TYR A 130 -18.13 28.38 -22.63
C TYR A 130 -16.68 28.58 -23.05
N ASP A 131 -16.15 27.56 -23.73
CA ASP A 131 -14.84 27.64 -24.37
C ASP A 131 -14.94 28.54 -25.62
N THR A 132 -14.06 29.54 -25.73
CA THR A 132 -14.13 30.55 -26.80
C THR A 132 -13.68 30.02 -28.17
N GLU A 133 -12.97 28.90 -28.23
CA GLU A 133 -12.53 28.32 -29.50
C GLU A 133 -13.65 27.46 -30.09
N THR A 134 -14.16 26.54 -29.28
CA THR A 134 -15.14 25.50 -29.65
C THR A 134 -16.60 25.92 -29.47
N ASN A 135 -16.87 26.94 -28.65
CA ASN A 135 -18.22 27.35 -28.23
C ASN A 135 -19.00 26.26 -27.46
N GLU A 136 -18.30 25.26 -26.94
CA GLU A 136 -18.87 24.22 -26.08
C GLU A 136 -18.91 24.67 -24.62
N LEU A 137 -19.85 24.12 -23.84
CA LEU A 137 -19.93 24.36 -22.40
C LEU A 137 -18.68 23.77 -21.73
N SER A 138 -17.93 24.59 -20.99
CA SER A 138 -16.73 24.16 -20.26
C SER A 138 -16.97 24.04 -18.76
N LYS A 139 -17.87 24.87 -18.20
CA LYS A 139 -18.18 24.86 -16.76
C LYS A 139 -19.60 25.33 -16.47
N LYS A 140 -20.26 24.65 -15.54
CA LYS A 140 -21.57 25.04 -14.98
C LYS A 140 -21.45 25.17 -13.47
N ILE A 141 -21.92 26.29 -12.93
CA ILE A 141 -21.85 26.60 -11.50
C ILE A 141 -23.27 26.79 -11.00
N ILE A 142 -23.68 25.99 -10.02
CA ILE A 142 -24.89 26.18 -9.24
C ILE A 142 -24.44 26.64 -7.85
N PRO A 143 -24.58 27.95 -7.54
CA PRO A 143 -24.02 28.53 -6.32
C PRO A 143 -24.41 27.76 -5.07
N ASN A 144 -23.43 27.50 -4.19
CA ASN A 144 -23.60 26.79 -2.92
C ASN A 144 -24.12 25.34 -3.01
N ILE A 145 -24.24 24.78 -4.22
CA ILE A 145 -24.73 23.42 -4.44
C ILE A 145 -23.68 22.58 -5.15
N LYS A 146 -23.28 22.99 -6.36
CA LYS A 146 -22.27 22.24 -7.12
C LYS A 146 -21.60 23.02 -8.24
N ILE A 147 -20.44 22.52 -8.66
CA ILE A 147 -19.71 22.95 -9.87
C ILE A 147 -19.51 21.73 -10.76
N GLU A 148 -19.84 21.84 -12.03
CA GLU A 148 -19.63 20.84 -13.06
C GLU A 148 -18.63 21.38 -14.10
N GLU A 149 -17.65 20.56 -14.47
CA GLU A 149 -16.65 20.87 -15.51
C GLU A 149 -16.81 19.87 -16.66
N PHE A 150 -16.59 20.33 -17.88
CA PHE A 150 -16.88 19.60 -19.12
C PHE A 150 -15.69 19.63 -20.09
N ALA A 151 -15.54 18.58 -20.88
CA ALA A 151 -14.66 18.52 -22.03
C ALA A 151 -15.31 17.66 -23.13
N GLN A 152 -15.24 18.09 -24.39
CA GLN A 152 -15.84 17.39 -25.54
C GLN A 152 -17.32 17.04 -25.31
N ASN A 153 -18.10 17.99 -24.79
CA ASN A 153 -19.50 17.83 -24.36
C ASN A 153 -19.78 16.80 -23.25
N ASN A 154 -18.76 16.15 -22.70
CA ASN A 154 -18.91 15.23 -21.59
C ASN A 154 -18.54 15.92 -20.27
N LYS A 155 -19.31 15.64 -19.22
CA LYS A 155 -18.93 16.01 -17.85
C LYS A 155 -17.64 15.27 -17.50
N ILE A 156 -16.64 15.98 -16.97
CA ILE A 156 -15.35 15.42 -16.52
C ILE A 156 -15.16 15.51 -15.01
N LYS A 157 -15.81 16.46 -14.35
CA LYS A 157 -15.72 16.63 -12.90
C LYS A 157 -16.98 17.28 -12.35
N GLU A 158 -17.41 16.84 -11.17
CA GLU A 158 -18.49 17.46 -10.39
C GLU A 158 -18.01 17.62 -8.94
N THR A 159 -18.08 18.84 -8.42
CA THR A 159 -17.77 19.17 -7.02
C THR A 159 -19.08 19.56 -6.35
N ILE A 160 -19.47 18.82 -5.30
CA ILE A 160 -20.72 19.00 -4.57
C ILE A 160 -20.39 19.60 -3.20
N PHE A 161 -21.14 20.64 -2.81
CA PHE A 161 -20.96 21.36 -1.56
C PHE A 161 -22.03 20.96 -0.55
N ASN A 162 -21.67 20.99 0.73
CA ASN A 162 -22.62 20.73 1.81
C ASN A 162 -23.71 21.82 1.83
N PRO A 163 -25.00 21.47 1.74
CA PRO A 163 -26.10 22.46 1.71
C PRO A 163 -26.21 23.32 2.96
N GLN A 164 -25.78 22.82 4.12
CA GLN A 164 -25.79 23.53 5.41
C GLN A 164 -24.52 24.37 5.61
N GLN A 165 -23.41 23.98 4.96
CA GLN A 165 -22.10 24.62 5.07
C GLN A 165 -21.44 24.72 3.69
N PRO A 166 -21.85 25.68 2.83
CA PRO A 166 -21.46 25.75 1.42
C PRO A 166 -19.96 25.87 1.13
N ASN A 167 -19.16 26.21 2.14
CA ASN A 167 -17.70 26.28 2.05
C ASN A 167 -17.03 24.90 2.18
N ILE A 168 -17.79 23.86 2.50
CA ILE A 168 -17.30 22.50 2.69
C ILE A 168 -17.69 21.66 1.47
N ILE A 169 -16.68 21.10 0.80
CA ILE A 169 -16.89 20.13 -0.28
C ILE A 169 -17.34 18.81 0.34
N GLU A 170 -18.54 18.35 0.01
CA GLU A 170 -19.08 17.07 0.47
C GLU A 170 -18.55 15.91 -0.37
N GLU A 171 -18.47 16.11 -1.68
CA GLU A 171 -18.14 15.06 -2.63
C GLU A 171 -17.51 15.61 -3.91
N ILE A 172 -16.55 14.87 -4.47
CA ILE A 172 -15.95 15.12 -5.79
C ILE A 172 -16.13 13.86 -6.64
N LEU A 173 -16.69 14.04 -7.83
CA LEU A 173 -16.87 13.00 -8.84
C LEU A 173 -16.00 13.34 -10.05
N GLU A 174 -15.27 12.37 -10.58
CA GLU A 174 -14.45 12.50 -11.79
C GLU A 174 -14.91 11.46 -12.83
N TYR A 175 -14.98 11.88 -14.08
CA TYR A 175 -15.56 11.13 -15.19
C TYR A 175 -14.58 11.02 -16.36
N ASP A 176 -14.75 10.01 -17.20
CA ASP A 176 -14.02 9.87 -18.45
C ASP A 176 -14.51 10.89 -19.50
N ALA A 177 -13.58 11.67 -20.07
CA ALA A 177 -13.91 12.71 -21.04
C ALA A 177 -14.47 12.18 -22.38
N LYS A 178 -14.24 10.90 -22.73
CA LYS A 178 -14.69 10.33 -24.01
C LYS A 178 -16.09 9.74 -23.94
N ASN A 179 -16.47 9.14 -22.82
CA ASN A 179 -17.74 8.41 -22.69
C ASN A 179 -18.61 8.84 -21.50
N GLY A 180 -18.16 9.82 -20.70
CA GLY A 180 -18.90 10.33 -19.55
C GLY A 180 -19.04 9.36 -18.38
N GLN A 181 -18.33 8.23 -18.39
CA GLN A 181 -18.43 7.21 -17.35
C GLN A 181 -17.72 7.69 -16.07
N LEU A 182 -18.36 7.50 -14.91
CA LEU A 182 -17.74 7.77 -13.61
C LEU A 182 -16.48 6.92 -13.43
N LYS A 183 -15.35 7.57 -13.12
CA LYS A 183 -14.05 6.96 -12.87
C LYS A 183 -13.66 6.99 -11.41
N LYS A 184 -14.01 8.07 -10.70
CA LYS A 184 -13.61 8.25 -9.31
C LYS A 184 -14.66 9.03 -8.54
N ARG A 185 -14.86 8.62 -7.29
CA ARG A 185 -15.72 9.28 -6.31
C ARG A 185 -14.92 9.48 -5.03
N GLN A 186 -14.90 10.70 -4.51
CA GLN A 186 -14.15 11.06 -3.32
C GLN A 186 -15.02 11.85 -2.35
N ASN A 187 -15.02 11.44 -1.10
CA ASN A 187 -15.60 12.19 0.01
C ASN A 187 -14.66 12.11 1.23
N PHE A 188 -15.10 12.63 2.39
CA PHE A 188 -14.29 12.67 3.61
C PHE A 188 -13.89 11.32 4.20
N GLN A 189 -14.63 10.26 3.85
CA GLN A 189 -14.45 8.91 4.42
C GLN A 189 -13.80 7.94 3.43
N ARG A 190 -13.91 8.20 2.13
CA ARG A 190 -13.46 7.25 1.11
C ARG A 190 -13.11 7.88 -0.23
N ILE A 191 -12.23 7.18 -0.94
CA ILE A 191 -11.97 7.35 -2.37
C ILE A 191 -12.27 6.03 -3.07
N GLN A 192 -13.16 6.06 -4.05
CA GLN A 192 -13.56 4.92 -4.86
C GLN A 192 -13.13 5.13 -6.30
N GLU A 193 -12.50 4.13 -6.90
CA GLU A 193 -12.15 4.10 -8.32
C GLU A 193 -12.99 3.02 -9.02
N PHE A 194 -13.46 3.35 -10.22
CA PHE A 194 -14.38 2.52 -11.00
C PHE A 194 -13.75 2.15 -12.35
N GLY A 195 -13.88 0.87 -12.71
CA GLY A 195 -13.54 0.33 -14.02
C GLY A 195 -14.72 0.42 -14.99
N PRO A 196 -14.69 -0.33 -16.12
CA PRO A 196 -15.79 -0.39 -17.08
C PRO A 196 -17.13 -0.79 -16.45
N ASN A 197 -18.24 -0.26 -16.99
CA ASN A 197 -19.61 -0.51 -16.51
C ASN A 197 -19.83 -0.12 -15.03
N MET A 198 -19.09 0.89 -14.54
CA MET A 198 -19.13 1.41 -13.17
C MET A 198 -18.80 0.37 -12.09
N LYS A 199 -18.08 -0.71 -12.44
CA LYS A 199 -17.65 -1.69 -11.47
C LYS A 199 -16.61 -1.10 -10.53
N LEU A 200 -16.80 -1.23 -9.23
CA LEU A 200 -15.81 -0.81 -8.24
C LEU A 200 -14.55 -1.67 -8.39
N ILE A 201 -13.40 -1.02 -8.62
CA ILE A 201 -12.10 -1.72 -8.75
C ILE A 201 -11.19 -1.46 -7.55
N LYS A 202 -11.41 -0.34 -6.85
CA LYS A 202 -10.61 0.04 -5.68
C LYS A 202 -11.39 0.94 -4.74
N ASN A 203 -11.25 0.69 -3.44
CA ASN A 203 -11.82 1.51 -2.38
C ASN A 203 -10.73 1.83 -1.35
N ILE A 204 -10.52 3.10 -1.08
CA ILE A 204 -9.60 3.62 -0.07
C ILE A 204 -10.47 4.20 1.05
N GLU A 205 -10.45 3.60 2.23
CA GLU A 205 -11.05 4.16 3.44
C GLU A 205 -10.06 5.12 4.10
N ILE A 206 -10.57 6.26 4.55
CA ILE A 206 -9.79 7.34 5.16
C ILE A 206 -10.15 7.43 6.64
N ASP A 207 -9.13 7.60 7.50
CA ASP A 207 -9.34 7.92 8.90
C ASP A 207 -9.81 9.37 9.04
N GLU A 208 -10.97 9.58 9.68
CA GLU A 208 -11.57 10.91 9.81
C GLU A 208 -10.71 11.89 10.62
N LYS A 209 -9.92 11.40 11.58
CA LYS A 209 -9.10 12.22 12.48
C LYS A 209 -7.77 12.58 11.84
N THR A 210 -7.08 11.60 11.28
CA THR A 210 -5.71 11.80 10.76
C THR A 210 -5.67 12.15 9.27
N ARG A 211 -6.79 11.95 8.54
CA ARG A 211 -6.88 12.06 7.07
C ARG A 211 -5.92 11.12 6.31
N ASN A 212 -5.41 10.11 7.00
CA ASN A 212 -4.55 9.07 6.43
C ASN A 212 -5.39 7.91 5.87
N HIS A 213 -4.76 7.08 5.05
CA HIS A 213 -5.38 5.84 4.62
C HIS A 213 -5.53 4.91 5.81
N LYS A 214 -6.73 4.37 6.00
CA LYS A 214 -7.02 3.32 6.98
C LYS A 214 -6.92 1.95 6.33
N LYS A 215 -7.51 1.82 5.14
CA LYS A 215 -7.65 0.54 4.44
C LYS A 215 -7.78 0.76 2.94
N ILE A 216 -7.16 -0.11 2.15
CA ILE A 216 -7.33 -0.13 0.70
C ILE A 216 -7.76 -1.53 0.27
N SER A 217 -8.88 -1.61 -0.43
CA SER A 217 -9.42 -2.85 -1.00
C SER A 217 -9.41 -2.77 -2.52
N GLU A 218 -8.92 -3.83 -3.17
CA GLU A 218 -8.95 -4.03 -4.63
C GLU A 218 -9.97 -5.13 -4.96
N TYR A 219 -10.71 -4.98 -6.05
CA TYR A 219 -11.87 -5.81 -6.40
C TYR A 219 -11.70 -6.49 -7.76
N ASP A 220 -12.32 -7.66 -7.93
CA ASP A 220 -12.44 -8.32 -9.23
C ASP A 220 -13.64 -7.81 -10.06
N ASP A 221 -13.82 -8.37 -11.26
CA ASP A 221 -14.93 -8.03 -12.16
C ASP A 221 -16.33 -8.34 -11.61
N LYS A 222 -16.44 -9.06 -10.49
CA LYS A 222 -17.70 -9.32 -9.80
C LYS A 222 -17.85 -8.46 -8.53
N GLU A 223 -17.02 -7.43 -8.40
CA GLU A 223 -16.96 -6.53 -7.24
C GLU A 223 -16.67 -7.25 -5.92
N ARG A 224 -15.88 -8.32 -5.98
CA ARG A 224 -15.45 -9.07 -4.80
C ARG A 224 -14.02 -8.71 -4.46
N ILE A 225 -13.73 -8.53 -3.17
CA ILE A 225 -12.39 -8.13 -2.70
C ILE A 225 -11.39 -9.24 -3.00
N ILE A 226 -10.34 -8.94 -3.77
CA ILE A 226 -9.25 -9.88 -4.08
C ILE A 226 -7.98 -9.56 -3.30
N LYS A 227 -7.86 -8.32 -2.82
CA LYS A 227 -6.73 -7.88 -2.03
C LYS A 227 -7.13 -6.76 -1.10
N GLU A 228 -6.54 -6.77 0.09
CA GLU A 228 -6.76 -5.76 1.11
C GLU A 228 -5.44 -5.37 1.75
N LYS A 229 -5.27 -4.08 2.00
CA LYS A 229 -4.14 -3.50 2.73
C LYS A 229 -4.70 -2.69 3.91
N GLY A 230 -4.24 -2.99 5.12
CA GLY A 230 -4.53 -2.18 6.30
C GLY A 230 -3.34 -1.33 6.68
N TYR A 231 -3.60 -0.13 7.17
CA TYR A 231 -2.59 0.88 7.48
C TYR A 231 -2.69 1.30 8.93
N ARG A 232 -1.53 1.58 9.54
CA ARG A 232 -1.47 2.11 10.90
C ARG A 232 -1.99 3.56 10.93
N PRO A 233 -2.70 3.96 11.99
CA PRO A 233 -3.28 5.31 12.08
C PRO A 233 -2.25 6.44 12.04
N ASP A 234 -1.02 6.18 12.50
CA ASP A 234 -0.01 7.18 12.81
C ASP A 234 0.88 7.59 11.62
N LEU A 235 1.07 6.75 10.59
CA LEU A 235 2.14 7.01 9.60
C LEU A 235 1.86 6.62 8.13
N ASN A 236 0.61 6.30 7.73
CA ASN A 236 0.34 5.68 6.42
C ASN A 236 1.21 4.42 6.16
N THR A 237 1.72 3.80 7.23
CA THR A 237 2.57 2.61 7.17
C THR A 237 1.68 1.38 7.04
N LEU A 238 2.04 0.52 6.09
CA LEU A 238 1.33 -0.73 5.86
C LEU A 238 1.46 -1.61 7.11
N GLU A 239 0.35 -2.07 7.67
CA GLU A 239 0.32 -2.98 8.82
C GLU A 239 0.21 -4.43 8.33
N TYR A 240 -0.74 -4.65 7.41
CA TYR A 240 -1.00 -5.95 6.84
C TYR A 240 -1.42 -5.88 5.38
N MET A 241 -1.25 -6.99 4.67
CA MET A 241 -1.80 -7.20 3.33
C MET A 241 -2.37 -8.62 3.21
N LYS A 242 -3.64 -8.72 2.80
CA LYS A 242 -4.34 -9.98 2.57
C LYS A 242 -4.65 -10.17 1.09
N LYS A 243 -4.57 -11.41 0.61
CA LYS A 243 -5.06 -11.82 -0.71
C LYS A 243 -6.17 -12.85 -0.56
N PHE A 244 -7.17 -12.76 -1.43
CA PHE A 244 -8.35 -13.60 -1.38
C PHE A 244 -8.63 -14.28 -2.72
N ILE A 245 -9.25 -15.46 -2.63
CA ILE A 245 -9.89 -16.16 -3.75
C ILE A 245 -11.34 -16.49 -3.36
N TYR A 246 -12.10 -17.00 -4.32
CA TYR A 246 -13.49 -17.41 -4.11
C TYR A 246 -13.68 -18.84 -4.58
N ASN A 247 -14.33 -19.67 -3.75
CA ASN A 247 -14.69 -21.03 -4.15
C ASN A 247 -15.89 -21.03 -5.11
N GLN A 248 -16.31 -22.23 -5.53
CA GLN A 248 -17.46 -22.41 -6.43
C GLN A 248 -18.78 -21.93 -5.81
N GLN A 249 -18.87 -21.87 -4.49
CA GLN A 249 -20.01 -21.35 -3.73
C GLN A 249 -19.92 -19.82 -3.49
N ASN A 250 -18.95 -19.13 -4.10
CA ASN A 250 -18.66 -17.70 -3.90
C ASN A 250 -18.29 -17.30 -2.47
N GLU A 251 -17.82 -18.22 -1.64
CA GLU A 251 -17.26 -17.88 -0.33
C GLU A 251 -15.85 -17.31 -0.46
N GLN A 252 -15.58 -16.21 0.25
CA GLN A 252 -14.26 -15.60 0.33
C GLN A 252 -13.30 -16.49 1.13
N ILE A 253 -12.11 -16.71 0.57
CA ILE A 253 -11.04 -17.50 1.19
C ILE A 253 -9.78 -16.65 1.18
N THR A 254 -9.24 -16.35 2.37
CA THR A 254 -7.89 -15.78 2.48
C THR A 254 -6.89 -16.85 2.10
N ILE A 255 -5.98 -16.55 1.18
CA ILE A 255 -4.92 -17.47 0.76
C ILE A 255 -3.54 -17.07 1.27
N GLU A 256 -3.36 -15.77 1.54
CA GLU A 256 -2.09 -15.20 1.97
C GLU A 256 -2.35 -13.97 2.83
N GLU A 257 -1.65 -13.87 3.95
CA GLU A 257 -1.60 -12.69 4.81
C GLU A 257 -0.14 -12.34 5.12
N ASN A 258 0.25 -11.09 4.85
CA ASN A 258 1.55 -10.53 5.17
C ASN A 258 1.40 -9.48 6.26
N ASN A 259 2.32 -9.46 7.22
CA ASN A 259 2.40 -8.47 8.29
C ASN A 259 3.71 -7.70 8.20
N PHE A 260 3.69 -6.40 8.55
CA PHE A 260 4.79 -5.48 8.31
C PHE A 260 5.18 -4.70 9.58
N LYS A 261 6.45 -4.31 9.65
CA LYS A 261 6.95 -3.33 10.64
C LYS A 261 6.61 -1.91 10.21
N GLU A 262 6.86 -0.97 11.12
CA GLU A 262 6.76 0.46 10.86
C GLU A 262 7.68 0.95 9.73
N ASP A 263 8.84 0.30 9.52
CA ASP A 263 9.74 0.63 8.40
C ASP A 263 9.28 0.05 7.04
N GLY A 264 8.12 -0.61 7.01
CA GLY A 264 7.54 -1.21 5.81
C GLY A 264 8.07 -2.59 5.45
N LYS A 265 9.01 -3.15 6.22
CA LYS A 265 9.55 -4.49 5.96
C LYS A 265 8.63 -5.59 6.44
N ILE A 266 8.64 -6.71 5.72
CA ILE A 266 7.84 -7.88 6.08
C ILE A 266 8.37 -8.58 7.35
N THR A 267 7.45 -9.01 8.22
CA THR A 267 7.77 -9.75 9.46
C THR A 267 7.26 -11.18 9.44
N LYS A 268 6.11 -11.39 8.80
CA LYS A 268 5.41 -12.67 8.80
C LYS A 268 4.56 -12.81 7.55
N THR A 269 4.61 -13.99 6.95
CA THR A 269 3.68 -14.41 5.89
C THR A 269 2.95 -15.66 6.37
N THR A 270 1.62 -15.66 6.26
CA THR A 270 0.77 -16.83 6.53
C THR A 270 0.10 -17.24 5.24
N ILE A 271 0.34 -18.48 4.81
CA ILE A 271 -0.36 -19.12 3.70
C ILE A 271 -1.44 -20.02 4.29
N PHE A 272 -2.65 -19.90 3.78
CA PHE A 272 -3.81 -20.63 4.26
C PHE A 272 -4.15 -21.78 3.31
N ASP A 273 -4.68 -22.86 3.86
CA ASP A 273 -5.25 -23.95 3.08
C ASP A 273 -6.67 -23.57 2.63
N GLU A 274 -6.94 -23.71 1.33
CA GLU A 274 -8.20 -23.27 0.72
C GLU A 274 -9.42 -24.03 1.24
N LYS A 275 -9.25 -25.31 1.59
CA LYS A 275 -10.36 -26.17 2.02
C LYS A 275 -10.72 -25.92 3.47
N THR A 276 -9.71 -25.79 4.32
CA THR A 276 -9.90 -25.68 5.78
C THR A 276 -9.95 -24.24 6.28
N LYS A 277 -9.52 -23.28 5.46
CA LYS A 277 -9.40 -21.84 5.79
C LYS A 277 -8.47 -21.56 6.97
N LYS A 278 -7.59 -22.50 7.29
CA LYS A 278 -6.64 -22.42 8.40
C LYS A 278 -5.19 -22.31 7.89
N PRO A 279 -4.23 -21.91 8.72
CA PRO A 279 -2.83 -21.80 8.30
C PRO A 279 -2.25 -23.13 7.82
N LYS A 280 -1.74 -23.14 6.59
CA LYS A 280 -0.97 -24.23 6.00
C LYS A 280 0.52 -24.04 6.25
N THR A 281 1.00 -22.82 6.07
CA THR A 281 2.42 -22.48 6.23
C THR A 281 2.57 -21.09 6.82
N ILE A 282 3.49 -20.92 7.75
CA ILE A 282 3.85 -19.61 8.34
C ILE A 282 5.34 -19.39 8.18
N PHE A 283 5.72 -18.25 7.61
CA PHE A 283 7.09 -17.76 7.52
C PHE A 283 7.28 -16.59 8.48
N LYS A 284 8.43 -16.51 9.14
CA LYS A 284 8.90 -15.32 9.85
C LYS A 284 10.20 -14.83 9.26
N TYR A 285 10.39 -13.51 9.29
CA TYR A 285 11.51 -12.84 8.65
C TYR A 285 12.33 -12.04 9.66
N ASN A 286 13.64 -11.90 9.38
CA ASN A 286 14.50 -10.94 10.08
C ASN A 286 14.42 -9.53 9.47
N ASP A 287 15.17 -8.57 10.03
CA ASP A 287 15.19 -7.16 9.60
C ASP A 287 15.73 -6.91 8.19
N LYS A 288 16.25 -7.95 7.54
CA LYS A 288 16.75 -7.93 6.16
C LYS A 288 15.91 -8.84 5.25
N GLU A 289 14.68 -9.13 5.69
CA GLU A 289 13.66 -9.87 4.95
C GLU A 289 14.08 -11.29 4.55
N ARG A 290 14.96 -11.92 5.34
CA ARG A 290 15.32 -13.33 5.20
C ARG A 290 14.48 -14.18 6.14
N ILE A 291 14.05 -15.34 5.67
CA ILE A 291 13.26 -16.28 6.46
C ILE A 291 14.13 -16.81 7.60
N ILE A 292 13.67 -16.68 8.84
CA ILE A 292 14.32 -17.24 10.03
C ILE A 292 13.56 -18.44 10.61
N GLU A 293 12.27 -18.56 10.29
CA GLU A 293 11.43 -19.67 10.73
C GLU A 293 10.37 -19.97 9.65
N GLU A 294 10.18 -21.25 9.35
CA GLU A 294 9.11 -21.78 8.50
C GLU A 294 8.37 -22.86 9.29
N LYS A 295 7.05 -22.74 9.45
CA LYS A 295 6.20 -23.76 10.08
C LYS A 295 5.20 -24.29 9.07
N GLY A 296 5.17 -25.60 8.87
CA GLY A 296 4.15 -26.27 8.08
C GLY A 296 3.17 -27.03 8.98
N TYR A 297 1.89 -26.96 8.68
CA TYR A 297 0.82 -27.60 9.45
C TYR A 297 0.17 -28.71 8.63
N LYS A 298 -0.27 -29.76 9.33
CA LYS A 298 -1.06 -30.84 8.73
C LYS A 298 -2.42 -30.31 8.25
N PRO A 299 -3.17 -31.07 7.43
CA PRO A 299 -4.50 -30.65 6.97
C PRO A 299 -5.51 -30.39 8.10
N ASP A 300 -5.35 -31.00 9.29
CA ASP A 300 -6.17 -30.65 10.47
C ASP A 300 -5.94 -29.21 10.98
N SER A 301 -4.82 -28.62 10.53
CA SER A 301 -4.31 -27.27 10.68
C SER A 301 -4.14 -26.77 12.11
N ASN A 302 -4.20 -27.69 13.08
CA ASN A 302 -3.83 -27.45 14.47
C ASN A 302 -2.54 -28.19 14.83
N THR A 303 -2.17 -29.21 14.05
CA THR A 303 -0.99 -30.02 14.31
C THR A 303 0.16 -29.55 13.43
N LEU A 304 1.27 -29.16 14.06
CA LEU A 304 2.51 -28.86 13.36
C LEU A 304 3.00 -30.14 12.67
N GLU A 305 3.32 -30.05 11.38
CA GLU A 305 3.94 -31.15 10.63
C GLU A 305 5.46 -31.05 10.73
N TYR A 306 5.96 -29.84 10.47
CA TYR A 306 7.37 -29.54 10.53
C TYR A 306 7.63 -28.09 10.94
N MET A 307 8.83 -27.85 11.44
CA MET A 307 9.39 -26.52 11.65
C MET A 307 10.80 -26.48 11.11
N LYS A 308 11.14 -25.45 10.33
CA LYS A 308 12.50 -25.15 9.95
C LYS A 308 12.96 -23.86 10.61
N LYS A 309 14.20 -23.85 11.11
CA LYS A 309 14.87 -22.66 11.63
C LYS A 309 16.10 -22.37 10.78
N PHE A 310 16.34 -21.10 10.50
CA PHE A 310 17.46 -20.64 9.69
C PHE A 310 18.30 -19.66 10.50
N ILE A 311 19.59 -19.96 10.67
CA ILE A 311 20.52 -19.14 11.46
C ILE A 311 21.49 -18.47 10.50
N TYR A 312 21.68 -17.17 10.70
CA TYR A 312 22.55 -16.33 9.88
C TYR A 312 23.68 -15.74 10.73
N ASN A 313 24.87 -15.58 10.13
CA ASN A 313 25.94 -14.81 10.77
C ASN A 313 25.70 -13.29 10.65
N GLN A 314 26.62 -12.48 11.20
CA GLN A 314 26.54 -11.02 11.16
C GLN A 314 26.55 -10.45 9.72
N GLN A 315 27.17 -11.17 8.77
CA GLN A 315 27.19 -10.85 7.35
C GLN A 315 25.92 -11.33 6.59
N ASN A 316 24.94 -11.91 7.27
CA ASN A 316 23.72 -12.56 6.74
C ASN A 316 23.95 -13.76 5.82
N ILE A 317 25.08 -14.43 5.96
CA ILE A 317 25.29 -15.72 5.31
C ILE A 317 24.62 -16.77 6.19
N GLN A 318 23.78 -17.62 5.59
CA GLN A 318 23.10 -18.69 6.32
C GLN A 318 24.14 -19.72 6.78
N MET A 319 24.23 -19.92 8.09
CA MET A 319 25.24 -20.78 8.73
C MET A 319 24.73 -22.20 8.95
N THR A 320 23.51 -22.33 9.46
CA THR A 320 22.86 -23.62 9.73
C THR A 320 21.38 -23.52 9.41
N SER A 321 20.78 -24.67 9.07
CA SER A 321 19.32 -24.82 9.11
C SER A 321 18.96 -26.10 9.82
N GLU A 322 17.92 -26.04 10.62
CA GLU A 322 17.38 -27.17 11.36
C GLU A 322 15.98 -27.46 10.84
N SER A 323 15.63 -28.73 10.68
CA SER A 323 14.26 -29.17 10.37
C SER A 323 13.79 -30.16 11.43
N THR A 324 12.74 -29.80 12.15
CA THR A 324 12.08 -30.66 13.14
C THR A 324 10.77 -31.17 12.56
N GLN A 325 10.53 -32.47 12.70
CA GLN A 325 9.29 -33.16 12.34
C GLN A 325 8.53 -33.56 13.59
N TYR A 326 7.20 -33.55 13.51
CA TYR A 326 6.33 -33.79 14.67
C TYR A 326 5.37 -34.97 14.45
N LYS A 327 5.17 -35.73 15.53
CA LYS A 327 4.20 -36.81 15.63
C LYS A 327 2.76 -36.26 15.54
N LYS A 328 1.76 -37.14 15.47
CA LYS A 328 0.34 -36.74 15.40
C LYS A 328 -0.13 -36.08 16.71
N ASP A 329 0.46 -36.44 17.84
CA ASP A 329 0.18 -35.85 19.16
C ASP A 329 0.93 -34.54 19.42
N GLY A 330 1.66 -34.00 18.42
CA GLY A 330 2.40 -32.75 18.51
C GLY A 330 3.79 -32.86 19.14
N LYS A 331 4.22 -34.06 19.57
CA LYS A 331 5.56 -34.27 20.11
C LYS A 331 6.63 -34.32 19.03
N ILE A 332 7.84 -33.96 19.37
CA ILE A 332 8.99 -34.08 18.45
C ILE A 332 9.21 -35.55 18.06
N LEU A 333 9.30 -35.79 16.75
CA LEU A 333 9.69 -37.08 16.18
C LEU A 333 11.20 -37.10 15.91
N LYS A 334 11.67 -36.10 15.19
CA LYS A 334 12.99 -36.08 14.58
C LYS A 334 13.45 -34.66 14.32
N THR A 335 14.72 -34.39 14.53
CA THR A 335 15.36 -33.13 14.13
C THR A 335 16.58 -33.43 13.27
N THR A 336 16.67 -32.77 12.12
CA THR A 336 17.84 -32.84 11.23
C THR A 336 18.51 -31.48 11.18
N ILE A 337 19.81 -31.46 11.47
CA ILE A 337 20.67 -30.27 11.34
C ILE A 337 21.41 -30.39 10.01
N PHE A 338 21.25 -29.39 9.15
CA PHE A 338 21.83 -29.38 7.81
C PHE A 338 23.02 -28.43 7.72
N ASP A 339 23.99 -28.82 6.90
CA ASP A 339 24.96 -27.89 6.34
C ASP A 339 24.29 -27.02 5.28
N THR A 340 24.50 -25.71 5.34
CA THR A 340 23.76 -24.76 4.49
C THR A 340 24.32 -24.67 3.08
N LYS A 341 25.61 -24.98 2.87
CA LYS A 341 26.24 -24.93 1.55
C LYS A 341 25.77 -26.09 0.69
N THR A 342 25.78 -27.29 1.25
CA THR A 342 25.45 -28.53 0.52
C THR A 342 23.99 -28.95 0.68
N LYS A 343 23.27 -28.41 1.67
CA LYS A 343 21.92 -28.81 2.09
C LYS A 343 21.83 -30.28 2.53
N LYS A 344 22.96 -30.88 2.91
CA LYS A 344 23.05 -32.27 3.38
C LYS A 344 22.97 -32.34 4.90
N PRO A 345 22.45 -33.45 5.46
CA PRO A 345 22.36 -33.64 6.90
C PRO A 345 23.77 -33.75 7.50
N LYS A 346 24.03 -32.98 8.56
CA LYS A 346 25.22 -33.11 9.40
C LYS A 346 24.93 -33.97 10.63
N ILE A 347 23.77 -33.76 11.25
CA ILE A 347 23.30 -34.50 12.42
C ILE A 347 21.81 -34.82 12.26
N ILE A 348 21.41 -36.02 12.66
CA ILE A 348 20.01 -36.42 12.79
C ILE A 348 19.78 -36.89 14.22
N LEU A 349 18.72 -36.37 14.86
CA LEU A 349 18.29 -36.71 16.21
C LEU A 349 16.89 -37.32 16.17
N GLU A 350 16.68 -38.44 16.85
CA GLU A 350 15.37 -39.07 17.02
C GLU A 350 14.94 -39.06 18.50
N TYR A 351 13.64 -38.97 18.74
CA TYR A 351 13.08 -38.66 20.06
C TYR A 351 12.02 -39.66 20.54
N ASP A 352 12.04 -39.97 21.83
CA ASP A 352 10.99 -40.76 22.47
C ASP A 352 9.68 -39.96 22.70
N ASN A 353 8.75 -40.54 23.45
CA ASN A 353 7.47 -39.90 23.76
C ASN A 353 7.53 -38.89 24.91
N LYS A 354 8.69 -38.71 25.54
CA LYS A 354 8.98 -37.64 26.51
C LYS A 354 9.86 -36.55 25.90
N GLU A 355 10.04 -36.56 24.57
CA GLU A 355 10.88 -35.63 23.82
C GLU A 355 12.36 -35.66 24.23
N ARG A 356 12.81 -36.84 24.65
CA ARG A 356 14.21 -37.12 24.98
C ARG A 356 14.91 -37.77 23.79
N ILE A 357 16.15 -37.40 23.53
CA ILE A 357 16.93 -37.94 22.39
C ILE A 357 17.25 -39.40 22.66
N ILE A 358 16.82 -40.30 21.78
CA ILE A 358 17.10 -41.74 21.85
C ILE A 358 18.11 -42.21 20.81
N GLU A 359 18.30 -41.45 19.74
CA GLU A 359 19.30 -41.75 18.71
C GLU A 359 19.90 -40.46 18.13
N GLU A 360 21.20 -40.48 17.85
CA GLU A 360 21.95 -39.43 17.16
C GLU A 360 22.79 -40.06 16.04
N LYS A 361 22.63 -39.59 14.81
CA LYS A 361 23.46 -39.96 13.67
C LYS A 361 24.31 -38.77 13.25
N GLY A 362 25.63 -38.94 13.18
CA GLY A 362 26.57 -37.92 12.72
C GLY A 362 27.18 -38.28 11.38
N TYR A 363 27.34 -37.30 10.50
CA TYR A 363 27.99 -37.46 9.20
C TYR A 363 29.33 -36.73 9.16
N ARG A 364 30.30 -37.30 8.44
CA ARG A 364 31.63 -36.73 8.22
C ARG A 364 31.55 -35.40 7.44
N LEU A 365 32.70 -34.73 7.29
CA LEU A 365 32.81 -33.44 6.57
C LEU A 365 32.37 -33.48 5.11
N ASP A 366 32.37 -34.67 4.47
CA ASP A 366 31.83 -34.86 3.12
C ASP A 366 30.28 -34.87 3.08
N LEU A 367 29.65 -34.93 4.26
CA LEU A 367 28.22 -34.91 4.52
C LEU A 367 27.42 -36.01 3.82
N ASN A 368 28.10 -37.07 3.39
CA ASN A 368 27.53 -38.26 2.76
C ASN A 368 27.86 -39.52 3.55
N THR A 369 29.01 -39.51 4.21
CA THR A 369 29.55 -40.67 4.89
C THR A 369 29.13 -40.63 6.35
N LEU A 370 28.38 -41.64 6.77
CA LEU A 370 27.99 -41.81 8.17
C LEU A 370 29.27 -42.00 9.00
N GLU A 371 29.44 -41.20 10.05
CA GLU A 371 30.58 -41.27 10.95
C GLU A 371 30.26 -42.15 12.16
N TYR A 372 29.09 -41.91 12.75
CA TYR A 372 28.66 -42.65 13.93
C TYR A 372 27.14 -42.70 14.08
N ILE A 373 26.67 -43.67 14.87
CA ILE A 373 25.34 -43.72 15.46
C ILE A 373 25.50 -43.89 16.97
N LYS A 374 24.83 -43.05 17.75
CA LYS A 374 24.69 -43.19 19.21
C LYS A 374 23.24 -43.48 19.56
N LYS A 375 23.01 -44.48 20.39
CA LYS A 375 21.71 -44.75 21.03
C LYS A 375 21.78 -44.37 22.49
N PHE A 376 20.70 -43.82 23.03
CA PHE A 376 20.66 -43.33 24.40
C PHE A 376 19.56 -43.99 25.21
N ILE A 377 19.82 -44.16 26.50
CA ILE A 377 18.86 -44.52 27.54
C ILE A 377 18.86 -43.46 28.63
N TYR A 378 17.84 -43.51 29.48
CA TYR A 378 17.69 -42.61 30.62
C TYR A 378 17.54 -43.45 31.88
N ASN A 379 18.40 -43.19 32.86
CA ASN A 379 18.36 -43.92 34.13
C ASN A 379 17.15 -43.48 34.99
N LYS A 380 17.02 -44.04 36.20
CA LYS A 380 15.92 -43.72 37.12
C LYS A 380 15.91 -42.25 37.57
N GLN A 381 17.05 -41.56 37.49
CA GLN A 381 17.19 -40.13 37.75
C GLN A 381 17.02 -39.24 36.49
N ASP A 382 16.58 -39.82 35.37
CA ASP A 382 16.41 -39.14 34.07
C ASP A 382 17.69 -38.54 33.48
N VAL A 383 18.85 -39.10 33.85
CA VAL A 383 20.15 -38.73 33.27
C VAL A 383 20.32 -39.43 31.92
N LYS A 384 20.71 -38.68 30.88
CA LYS A 384 21.00 -39.19 29.54
C LYS A 384 22.30 -39.98 29.53
N ILE A 385 22.23 -41.25 29.11
CA ILE A 385 23.37 -42.17 29.05
C ILE A 385 23.46 -42.73 27.63
N ILE A 386 24.67 -42.78 27.07
CA ILE A 386 24.92 -43.49 25.81
C ILE A 386 24.78 -44.98 26.11
N LEU A 387 23.83 -45.67 25.49
CA LEU A 387 23.71 -47.13 25.59
C LEU A 387 24.73 -47.81 24.67
N GLU A 388 24.85 -47.28 23.45
CA GLU A 388 25.63 -47.87 22.38
C GLU A 388 26.13 -46.76 21.46
N GLN A 389 27.39 -46.84 21.05
CA GLN A 389 27.98 -46.02 20.00
C GLN A 389 28.62 -46.91 18.95
N SER A 390 28.16 -46.83 17.71
CA SER A 390 28.78 -47.49 16.56
C SER A 390 29.52 -46.46 15.73
N ASN A 391 30.82 -46.65 15.55
CA ASN A 391 31.67 -45.82 14.68
C ASN A 391 31.87 -46.54 13.34
N TYR A 392 31.83 -45.79 12.25
CA TYR A 392 31.91 -46.30 10.89
C TYR A 392 33.22 -45.93 10.22
N LYS A 393 33.74 -46.85 9.40
CA LYS A 393 34.92 -46.63 8.55
C LYS A 393 34.67 -45.50 7.55
N GLU A 394 35.72 -45.11 6.83
CA GLU A 394 35.65 -44.07 5.79
C GLU A 394 34.66 -44.38 4.65
N ASP A 395 34.24 -45.65 4.48
CA ASP A 395 33.21 -46.02 3.51
C ASP A 395 31.77 -45.69 3.98
N GLY A 396 31.58 -45.32 5.25
CA GLY A 396 30.29 -44.97 5.87
C GLY A 396 29.29 -46.11 5.94
N LYS A 397 29.72 -47.34 5.66
CA LYS A 397 28.85 -48.53 5.59
C LYS A 397 29.34 -49.64 6.51
N THR A 398 30.65 -49.78 6.61
CA THR A 398 31.28 -50.79 7.46
C THR A 398 31.48 -50.22 8.85
N ILE A 399 30.94 -50.90 9.86
CA ILE A 399 31.20 -50.56 11.27
C ILE A 399 32.67 -50.89 11.58
N GLU A 400 33.38 -49.92 12.15
CA GLU A 400 34.75 -50.07 12.63
C GLU A 400 34.75 -50.67 14.04
N GLU A 401 33.96 -50.07 14.92
CA GLU A 401 33.80 -50.50 16.30
C GLU A 401 32.39 -50.20 16.81
N THR A 402 31.98 -50.96 17.82
CA THR A 402 30.79 -50.65 18.61
C THR A 402 31.13 -50.70 20.08
N ILE A 403 30.90 -49.60 20.78
CA ILE A 403 31.13 -49.44 22.21
C ILE A 403 29.77 -49.52 22.91
N GLN A 404 29.65 -50.43 23.88
CA GLN A 404 28.46 -50.57 24.73
C GLN A 404 28.78 -50.08 26.13
N PHE A 405 27.80 -49.42 26.75
CA PHE A 405 27.94 -48.88 28.10
C PHE A 405 26.90 -49.50 29.04
N ASN A 406 27.19 -49.49 30.33
CA ASN A 406 26.22 -49.88 31.37
C ASN A 406 25.27 -48.72 31.74
N GLU A 407 24.32 -48.96 32.63
CA GLU A 407 23.35 -47.94 33.11
C GLU A 407 23.99 -46.83 33.96
N GLU A 408 25.29 -46.89 34.22
CA GLU A 408 26.07 -45.86 34.92
C GLU A 408 26.95 -45.06 33.95
N GLY A 409 26.95 -45.40 32.66
CA GLY A 409 27.76 -44.76 31.62
C GLY A 409 29.20 -45.26 31.52
N ALA A 410 29.56 -46.30 32.25
CA ALA A 410 30.86 -46.96 32.12
C ALA A 410 30.87 -47.92 30.93
N VAL A 411 32.02 -48.02 30.24
CA VAL A 411 32.20 -48.95 29.12
C VAL A 411 32.03 -50.38 29.63
N LYS A 412 31.10 -51.10 29.01
CA LYS A 412 30.79 -52.50 29.30
C LYS A 412 31.50 -53.46 28.34
N ASN A 413 31.57 -53.11 27.06
CA ASN A 413 32.20 -53.92 26.04
C ASN A 413 32.62 -53.04 24.84
N ILE A 414 33.73 -53.38 24.20
CA ILE A 414 34.16 -52.79 22.92
C ILE A 414 34.26 -53.92 21.89
N ILE A 415 33.44 -53.85 20.85
CA ILE A 415 33.41 -54.82 19.76
C ILE A 415 34.15 -54.21 18.57
N ASN A 416 35.39 -54.63 18.36
CA ASN A 416 36.18 -54.24 17.19
C ASN A 416 35.90 -55.17 16.00
N ILE A 417 35.52 -54.62 14.84
CA ILE A 417 35.30 -55.41 13.62
C ILE A 417 36.55 -55.31 12.74
N LYS A 418 37.52 -56.21 12.98
CA LYS A 418 38.67 -56.39 12.09
C LYS A 418 38.23 -57.12 10.82
N THR A 419 38.44 -56.50 9.67
CA THR A 419 38.31 -57.17 8.38
C THR A 419 39.66 -57.82 8.06
N ILE A 420 39.78 -59.13 8.26
CA ILE A 420 40.96 -59.88 7.82
C ILE A 420 40.78 -60.17 6.33
N LYS A 421 41.64 -59.59 5.47
CA LYS A 421 41.78 -60.05 4.07
C LYS A 421 42.68 -61.29 4.08
N GLN A 422 42.11 -62.46 3.84
CA GLN A 422 42.87 -63.65 3.45
C GLN A 422 42.42 -64.09 2.05
N ASN A 423 43.40 -64.42 1.22
CA ASN A 423 43.19 -64.89 -0.15
C ASN A 423 42.32 -66.15 -0.16
N ASN A 424 41.23 -66.06 -0.92
CA ASN A 424 40.32 -67.13 -1.37
C ASN A 424 39.58 -67.94 -0.29
N ASN A 425 38.25 -67.85 -0.37
CA ASN A 425 37.18 -68.65 0.26
C ASN A 425 36.74 -68.28 1.71
N ASP A 426 35.52 -67.73 1.76
CA ASP A 426 34.47 -67.64 2.79
C ASP A 426 34.75 -67.34 4.29
N LYS A 427 34.05 -66.28 4.75
CA LYS A 427 33.41 -65.98 6.07
C LYS A 427 34.24 -65.99 7.38
N TYR A 428 34.05 -64.96 8.22
CA TYR A 428 33.61 -64.98 9.64
C TYR A 428 33.94 -63.67 10.39
N ILE A 429 33.13 -63.36 11.41
CA ILE A 429 33.27 -62.21 12.35
C ILE A 429 34.11 -62.66 13.54
N GLU A 430 35.27 -62.04 13.76
CA GLU A 430 36.03 -62.22 14.99
C GLU A 430 35.50 -61.25 16.06
N LYS A 431 34.84 -61.78 17.10
CA LYS A 431 34.48 -61.03 18.31
C LYS A 431 35.66 -61.08 19.27
N ASN A 432 36.43 -60.01 19.35
CA ASN A 432 37.30 -59.79 20.51
C ASN A 432 36.50 -58.98 21.53
N ASN A 433 36.04 -59.64 22.60
CA ASN A 433 35.55 -58.96 23.80
C ASN A 433 36.80 -58.61 24.63
N ASN A 434 37.07 -57.32 24.83
CA ASN A 434 38.02 -56.83 25.82
C ASN A 434 37.29 -56.11 26.94
#